data_AF-A0A843IZZ8-F1
#
_entry.id   AF-A0A843IZZ8-F1
#
_cell.length_a   1.000
_cell.length_b   1.000
_cell.length_c   1.000
_cell.angle_alpha   90.00
_cell.angle_beta   90.00
_cell.angle_gamma   90.00
#
_symmetry.space_group_name_H-M   'P 1'
#
loop_
_entity.id
_entity.type
_entity.pdbx_description
1 polymer ?
#
loop_
_entity_poly.entity_id
_entity_poly.type
_entity_poly.pdbx_seq_one_letter_code
_entity_poly.pdbx_strand_id
1 'polypeptide(L)'
;MDKNDIIGIDVGGANLKICTGNAVEIHYCPMWKDSPLTELLKPYAGRKVAVVMSGELADGFANKDEGIAFIVNAVKEAIPYSKFYGMDGRFHDSPTHLLAAANWLASVDFLKDRYPNAVLVDFGSTTCDIIPLNRFESLKGMTDLDRLRKG
;
A
#
# COMPACT_ATOMS: atom_id res chain seq x y z
N MET A 1 16.92 -16.86 -3.90
CA MET A 1 15.46 -16.82 -3.71
C MET A 1 14.87 -16.33 -5.01
N ASP A 2 13.96 -17.07 -5.65
CA ASP A 2 13.41 -16.64 -6.93
C ASP A 2 12.42 -15.49 -6.69
N LYS A 3 12.74 -14.30 -7.22
CA LYS A 3 11.89 -13.10 -7.10
C LYS A 3 10.55 -13.29 -7.82
N ASN A 4 10.44 -14.26 -8.74
CA ASN A 4 9.22 -14.54 -9.50
C ASN A 4 8.06 -15.11 -8.66
N ASP A 5 8.34 -15.49 -7.41
CA ASP A 5 7.37 -16.14 -6.53
C ASP A 5 6.63 -15.17 -5.60
N ILE A 6 7.04 -13.89 -5.59
CA ILE A 6 6.43 -12.82 -4.79
C ILE A 6 5.52 -11.97 -5.68
N ILE A 7 4.34 -11.61 -5.18
CA ILE A 7 3.46 -10.63 -5.80
C ILE A 7 3.34 -9.40 -4.89
N GLY A 8 3.27 -8.22 -5.51
CA GLY A 8 3.00 -6.95 -4.85
C GLY A 8 1.54 -6.56 -5.03
N ILE A 9 0.90 -6.04 -4.00
CA ILE A 9 -0.48 -5.59 -4.03
C ILE A 9 -0.58 -4.17 -3.49
N ASP A 10 -1.26 -3.29 -4.23
CA ASP A 10 -1.68 -1.97 -3.77
C ASP A 10 -3.21 -1.93 -3.64
N VAL A 11 -3.69 -1.86 -2.40
CA VAL A 11 -5.11 -1.71 -2.07
C VAL A 11 -5.42 -0.22 -1.97
N GLY A 12 -5.88 0.37 -3.08
CA GLY A 12 -6.34 1.75 -3.12
C GLY A 12 -7.83 1.89 -2.78
N GLY A 13 -8.32 3.13 -2.69
CA GLY A 13 -9.72 3.39 -2.35
C GLY A 13 -10.73 2.85 -3.37
N ALA A 14 -10.42 2.96 -4.67
CA ALA A 14 -11.31 2.54 -5.76
C ALA A 14 -10.82 1.31 -6.52
N ASN A 15 -9.51 1.05 -6.48
CA ASN A 15 -8.86 0.10 -7.36
C ASN A 15 -7.84 -0.72 -6.58
N LEU A 16 -7.86 -2.02 -6.83
CA LEU A 16 -6.85 -2.97 -6.42
C LEU A 16 -5.86 -3.15 -7.58
N LYS A 17 -4.56 -3.00 -7.31
CA LYS A 17 -3.52 -3.30 -8.31
C LYS A 17 -2.69 -4.47 -7.82
N ILE A 18 -2.43 -5.41 -8.73
CA ILE A 18 -1.68 -6.63 -8.45
C ILE A 18 -0.51 -6.67 -9.42
N CYS A 19 0.70 -6.58 -8.88
CA CYS A 19 1.94 -6.69 -9.62
C CYS A 19 2.50 -8.10 -9.42
N THR A 20 2.44 -8.89 -10.49
CA THR A 20 3.20 -10.13 -10.62
C THR A 20 4.55 -9.82 -11.27
N GLY A 21 5.55 -10.68 -11.10
CA GLY A 21 6.89 -10.45 -11.69
C GLY A 21 6.90 -10.15 -13.20
N ASN A 22 5.81 -10.49 -13.93
CA ASN A 22 5.71 -10.33 -15.38
C ASN A 22 4.55 -9.44 -15.85
N ALA A 23 3.61 -9.06 -14.97
CA ALA A 23 2.39 -8.35 -15.37
C ALA A 23 1.80 -7.53 -14.21
N VAL A 24 1.12 -6.43 -14.57
CA VAL A 24 0.32 -5.63 -13.64
C VAL A 24 -1.15 -5.76 -14.04
N GLU A 25 -1.98 -6.16 -13.09
CA GLU A 25 -3.43 -6.22 -13.22
C GLU A 25 -4.07 -5.13 -12.36
N ILE A 26 -5.13 -4.51 -12.88
CA ILE A 26 -5.90 -3.49 -12.16
C ILE A 26 -7.37 -3.94 -12.14
N HIS A 27 -7.90 -4.09 -10.93
CA HIS A 27 -9.27 -4.49 -10.68
C HIS A 27 -10.03 -3.36 -10.00
N TYR A 28 -11.23 -3.06 -10.50
CA TYR A 28 -12.13 -2.13 -9.82
C TYR A 28 -12.59 -2.77 -8.50
N CYS A 29 -12.25 -2.14 -7.38
CA CYS A 29 -12.48 -2.65 -6.04
C CYS A 29 -12.77 -1.46 -5.11
N PRO A 30 -14.00 -0.91 -5.16
CA PRO A 30 -14.35 0.28 -4.38
C PRO A 30 -14.51 -0.08 -2.90
N MET A 31 -13.61 0.43 -2.06
CA MET A 31 -13.60 0.16 -0.62
C MET A 31 -14.83 0.72 0.11
N TRP A 32 -15.57 1.64 -0.51
CA TRP A 32 -16.79 2.22 0.04
C TRP A 32 -18.08 1.45 -0.31
N LYS A 33 -18.01 0.38 -1.12
CA LYS A 33 -19.20 -0.36 -1.57
C LYS A 33 -18.88 -1.77 -2.06
N ASP A 34 -19.52 -2.78 -1.48
CA ASP A 34 -19.40 -4.22 -1.80
C ASP A 34 -17.98 -4.83 -1.62
N SER A 35 -16.91 -4.05 -1.85
CA SER A 35 -15.49 -4.33 -1.56
C SER A 35 -15.09 -5.80 -1.78
N PRO A 36 -15.11 -6.33 -3.02
CA PRO A 36 -14.89 -7.76 -3.31
C PRO A 36 -13.42 -8.19 -3.21
N LEU A 37 -12.66 -7.57 -2.29
CA LEU A 37 -11.22 -7.72 -2.13
C LEU A 37 -10.82 -9.19 -1.93
N THR A 38 -11.48 -9.90 -1.01
CA THR A 38 -11.19 -11.32 -0.76
C THR A 38 -11.35 -12.16 -2.03
N GLU A 39 -12.47 -12.01 -2.75
CA GLU A 39 -12.75 -12.80 -3.97
C GLU A 39 -11.73 -12.53 -5.08
N LEU A 40 -11.34 -11.27 -5.28
CA LEU A 40 -10.33 -10.89 -6.26
C LEU A 40 -8.94 -11.45 -5.93
N LEU A 41 -8.68 -11.73 -4.64
CA LEU A 41 -7.39 -12.23 -4.17
C LEU A 41 -7.30 -13.76 -4.06
N LYS A 42 -8.43 -14.47 -4.04
CA LYS A 42 -8.46 -15.96 -4.01
C LYS A 42 -7.59 -16.64 -5.08
N PRO A 43 -7.54 -16.17 -6.35
CA PRO A 43 -6.68 -16.78 -7.37
C PRO A 43 -5.19 -16.79 -7.01
N TYR A 44 -4.77 -15.93 -6.08
CA TYR A 44 -3.39 -15.77 -5.64
C TYR A 44 -3.10 -16.51 -4.32
N ALA A 45 -4.02 -17.34 -3.83
CA ALA A 45 -3.82 -18.14 -2.63
C ALA A 45 -2.54 -18.99 -2.74
N GLY A 46 -1.78 -19.07 -1.64
CA GLY A 46 -0.51 -19.79 -1.56
C GLY A 46 0.72 -19.03 -2.09
N ARG A 47 0.54 -17.87 -2.74
CA ARG A 47 1.65 -16.98 -3.13
C ARG A 47 2.23 -16.25 -1.93
N LYS A 48 3.47 -15.78 -2.04
CA LYS A 48 4.05 -14.80 -1.10
C LYS A 48 3.63 -13.41 -1.53
N VAL A 49 3.06 -12.65 -0.59
CA VAL A 49 2.41 -11.38 -0.92
C VAL A 49 2.92 -10.27 -0.02
N ALA A 50 3.32 -9.17 -0.65
CA ALA A 50 3.61 -7.90 0.00
C ALA A 50 2.51 -6.90 -0.37
N VAL A 51 1.93 -6.24 0.63
CA VAL A 51 0.77 -5.35 0.46
C VAL A 51 1.12 -3.95 0.96
N VAL A 52 0.75 -2.95 0.19
CA VAL A 52 0.59 -1.56 0.63
C VAL A 52 -0.88 -1.17 0.53
N MET A 53 -1.31 -0.18 1.31
CA MET A 53 -2.67 0.35 1.26
C MET A 53 -2.70 1.88 1.25
N SER A 54 -3.69 2.40 0.54
CA SER A 54 -4.14 3.79 0.55
C SER A 54 -5.67 3.91 0.60
N GLY A 55 -6.38 2.77 0.55
CA GLY A 55 -7.83 2.70 0.56
C GLY A 55 -8.47 2.71 1.95
N GLU A 56 -7.69 2.72 3.03
CA GLU A 56 -8.20 2.68 4.40
C GLU A 56 -8.95 3.94 4.83
N LEU A 57 -8.87 5.01 4.02
CA LEU A 57 -9.57 6.28 4.18
C LEU A 57 -10.87 6.39 3.37
N ALA A 58 -11.31 5.32 2.72
CA ALA A 58 -12.54 5.35 1.92
C ALA A 58 -13.78 5.67 2.78
N ASP A 59 -14.74 6.39 2.21
CA ASP A 59 -15.96 6.87 2.88
C ASP A 59 -16.85 5.77 3.49
N GLY A 60 -16.58 4.50 3.17
CA GLY A 60 -17.29 3.35 3.74
C GLY A 60 -16.86 2.99 5.17
N PHE A 61 -15.77 3.56 5.69
CA PHE A 61 -15.26 3.27 7.03
C PHE A 61 -15.51 4.46 7.98
N ALA A 62 -15.87 4.17 9.23
CA ALA A 62 -16.08 5.21 10.23
C ALA A 62 -14.77 5.88 10.66
N ASN A 63 -13.65 5.16 10.56
CA ASN A 63 -12.31 5.68 10.81
C ASN A 63 -11.22 4.86 10.11
N LYS A 64 -10.01 5.39 10.12
CA LYS A 64 -8.82 4.79 9.50
C LYS A 64 -8.48 3.40 10.06
N ASP A 65 -8.62 3.17 11.38
CA ASP A 65 -8.29 1.89 11.99
C ASP A 65 -9.25 0.77 11.55
N GLU A 66 -10.53 1.09 11.37
CA GLU A 66 -11.52 0.18 10.79
C GLU A 66 -11.14 -0.20 9.35
N GLY A 67 -10.78 0.77 8.51
CA GLY A 67 -10.35 0.52 7.14
C GLY A 67 -9.10 -0.37 7.06
N ILE A 68 -8.11 -0.13 7.93
CA ILE A 68 -6.91 -0.98 8.02
C ILE A 68 -7.30 -2.41 8.42
N ALA A 69 -8.12 -2.57 9.47
CA ALA A 69 -8.53 -3.88 9.95
C ALA A 69 -9.30 -4.64 8.87
N PHE A 70 -10.21 -3.97 8.16
CA PHE A 70 -10.94 -4.56 7.03
C PHE A 70 -9.99 -5.07 5.94
N ILE A 71 -9.08 -4.23 5.46
CA ILE A 71 -8.14 -4.59 4.39
C ILE A 71 -7.26 -5.77 4.82
N VAL A 72 -6.66 -5.69 6.02
CA VAL A 72 -5.77 -6.75 6.52
C VAL A 72 -6.52 -8.07 6.65
N ASN A 73 -7.74 -8.06 7.18
CA ASN A 73 -8.54 -9.28 7.36
C ASN A 73 -8.95 -9.89 6.02
N ALA A 74 -9.46 -9.08 5.08
CA ALA A 74 -9.87 -9.55 3.75
C ALA A 74 -8.69 -10.15 2.95
N VAL A 75 -7.52 -9.48 2.98
CA VAL A 75 -6.31 -10.02 2.35
C VAL A 75 -5.88 -11.33 3.01
N LYS A 76 -5.90 -11.40 4.35
CA LYS A 76 -5.51 -12.61 5.08
C LYS A 76 -6.46 -13.78 4.91
N GLU A 77 -7.75 -13.50 4.73
CA GLU A 77 -8.75 -14.52 4.43
C GLU A 77 -8.44 -15.21 3.11
N ALA A 78 -8.07 -14.45 2.07
CA ALA A 78 -7.64 -15.03 0.81
C ALA A 78 -6.21 -15.61 0.87
N ILE A 79 -5.30 -14.94 1.59
CA ILE A 79 -3.86 -15.21 1.59
C ILE A 79 -3.28 -15.06 3.02
N PRO A 80 -3.32 -16.13 3.83
CA PRO A 80 -3.00 -16.07 5.26
C PRO A 80 -1.59 -15.55 5.62
N TYR A 81 -0.60 -15.79 4.76
CA TYR A 81 0.81 -15.43 4.99
C TYR A 81 1.24 -14.12 4.32
N SER A 82 0.27 -13.27 3.97
CA SER A 82 0.53 -11.91 3.46
C SER A 82 1.26 -11.03 4.48
N LYS A 83 2.08 -10.11 3.97
CA LYS A 83 2.83 -9.11 4.75
C LYS A 83 2.45 -7.71 4.29
N PHE A 84 2.33 -6.78 5.23
CA PHE A 84 1.83 -5.42 4.98
C PHE A 84 2.93 -4.42 5.29
N TYR A 85 3.30 -3.58 4.33
CA TYR A 85 4.35 -2.59 4.49
C TYR A 85 3.80 -1.34 5.19
N GLY A 86 4.49 -0.88 6.21
CA GLY A 86 4.07 0.25 7.05
C GLY A 86 4.94 1.49 6.88
N MET A 87 4.42 2.59 7.40
CA MET A 87 5.05 3.90 7.50
C MET A 87 6.32 3.93 8.36
N ASP A 88 6.61 2.86 9.10
CA ASP A 88 7.87 2.65 9.82
C ASP A 88 8.95 1.97 8.96
N GLY A 89 8.67 1.75 7.67
CA GLY A 89 9.58 1.10 6.73
C GLY A 89 9.74 -0.40 6.98
N ARG A 90 8.73 -1.05 7.58
CA ARG A 90 8.77 -2.47 7.97
C ARG A 90 7.53 -3.20 7.51
N PHE A 91 7.66 -4.52 7.43
CA PHE A 91 6.53 -5.41 7.18
C PHE A 91 5.89 -5.88 8.48
N HIS A 92 4.57 -5.80 8.53
CA HIS A 92 3.71 -6.26 9.62
C HIS A 92 2.84 -7.43 9.15
N ASP A 93 2.29 -8.15 10.11
CA ASP A 93 1.35 -9.25 9.87
C ASP A 93 0.02 -9.03 10.58
N SER A 94 -0.24 -7.87 11.14
CA SER A 94 -1.47 -7.58 11.86
C SER A 94 -1.86 -6.11 11.66
N PRO A 95 -3.15 -5.76 11.86
CA PRO A 95 -3.59 -4.38 11.76
C PRO A 95 -2.80 -3.48 12.71
N THR A 96 -2.29 -2.37 12.19
CA THR A 96 -1.65 -1.31 12.96
C THR A 96 -1.82 0.00 12.23
N HIS A 97 -1.98 1.10 12.96
CA HIS A 97 -2.10 2.46 12.40
C HIS A 97 -0.95 2.84 11.46
N LEU A 98 0.21 2.17 11.61
CA LEU A 98 1.38 2.37 10.74
C LEU A 98 1.14 1.90 9.29
N LEU A 99 0.15 1.06 9.01
CA LEU A 99 -0.10 0.55 7.65
C LEU A 99 -0.74 1.58 6.71
N ALA A 100 -1.29 2.64 7.26
CA ALA A 100 -2.01 3.65 6.50
C ALA A 100 -1.11 4.43 5.54
N ALA A 101 -1.60 4.64 4.32
CA ALA A 101 -0.95 5.45 3.28
C ALA A 101 0.53 5.11 3.02
N ALA A 102 0.93 3.85 3.15
CA ALA A 102 2.34 3.44 3.02
C ALA A 102 2.81 3.26 1.56
N ASN A 103 1.93 3.44 0.57
CA ASN A 103 2.22 3.25 -0.85
C ASN A 103 3.34 4.19 -1.36
N TRP A 104 3.31 5.47 -1.00
CA TRP A 104 4.34 6.43 -1.41
C TRP A 104 5.68 6.16 -0.71
N LEU A 105 5.67 5.74 0.56
CA LEU A 105 6.90 5.44 1.29
C LEU A 105 7.60 4.21 0.72
N ALA A 106 6.83 3.20 0.27
CA ALA A 106 7.38 2.03 -0.42
C ALA A 106 8.11 2.42 -1.72
N SER A 107 7.54 3.34 -2.51
CA SER A 107 8.19 3.88 -3.70
C SER A 107 9.50 4.60 -3.38
N VAL A 108 9.52 5.40 -2.30
CA VAL A 108 10.74 6.06 -1.83
C VAL A 108 11.79 5.04 -1.38
N ASP A 109 11.41 4.04 -0.58
CA ASP A 109 12.32 3.00 -0.10
C ASP A 109 12.98 2.24 -1.26
N PHE A 110 12.21 1.96 -2.31
CA PHE A 110 12.70 1.29 -3.51
C PHE A 110 13.67 2.16 -4.34
N LEU A 111 13.43 3.47 -4.42
CA LEU A 111 14.16 4.37 -5.32
C LEU A 111 15.35 5.08 -4.66
N LYS A 112 15.36 5.24 -3.33
CA LYS A 112 16.31 6.11 -2.61
C LYS A 112 17.78 5.79 -2.89
N ASP A 113 18.14 4.52 -2.97
CA ASP A 113 19.54 4.13 -3.17
C ASP A 113 19.98 4.31 -4.64
N ARG A 114 19.04 4.17 -5.57
CA ARG A 114 19.31 4.30 -7.02
C ARG A 114 19.32 5.75 -7.47
N TYR A 115 18.50 6.60 -6.86
CA TYR A 115 18.34 8.00 -7.22
C TYR A 115 18.40 8.92 -5.98
N PRO A 116 19.51 8.91 -5.22
CA PRO A 116 19.58 9.59 -3.93
C PRO A 116 19.35 11.09 -4.03
N ASN A 117 19.73 11.73 -5.14
CA ASN A 117 19.60 13.18 -5.33
C ASN A 117 18.37 13.59 -6.14
N ALA A 118 17.34 12.73 -6.21
CA ALA A 118 16.11 13.00 -6.95
C ALA A 118 14.90 13.25 -6.03
N VAL A 119 13.83 13.72 -6.65
CA VAL A 119 12.51 13.88 -6.05
C VAL A 119 11.57 12.94 -6.78
N LEU A 120 10.84 12.11 -6.03
CA LEU A 120 9.70 11.36 -6.54
C LEU A 120 8.54 12.34 -6.72
N VAL A 121 7.96 12.31 -7.91
CA VAL A 121 6.72 13.05 -8.21
C VAL A 121 5.71 12.03 -8.73
N ASP A 122 4.71 11.70 -7.91
CA ASP A 122 3.65 10.75 -8.23
C ASP A 122 2.32 11.49 -8.34
N PHE A 123 1.67 11.41 -9.49
CA PHE A 123 0.40 12.05 -9.76
C PHE A 123 -0.70 10.98 -9.85
N GLY A 124 -1.57 10.97 -8.85
CA GLY A 124 -2.84 10.25 -8.90
C GLY A 124 -3.95 11.06 -9.58
N SER A 125 -5.15 10.51 -9.61
CA SER A 125 -6.34 11.22 -10.10
C SER A 125 -6.75 12.40 -9.22
N THR A 126 -6.35 12.38 -7.95
CA THR A 126 -6.82 13.31 -6.92
C THR A 126 -5.67 13.94 -6.13
N THR A 127 -4.51 13.29 -6.07
CA THR A 127 -3.37 13.72 -5.25
C THR A 127 -2.11 13.82 -6.11
N CYS A 128 -1.16 14.64 -5.65
CA CYS A 128 0.19 14.71 -6.18
C CYS A 128 1.16 14.60 -5.00
N ASP A 129 2.01 13.58 -5.01
CA ASP A 129 3.01 13.33 -3.99
C ASP A 129 4.38 13.83 -4.50
N ILE A 130 4.95 14.84 -3.83
CA ILE A 130 6.29 15.37 -4.12
C ILE A 130 7.21 15.02 -2.95
N ILE A 131 8.17 14.12 -3.16
CA ILE A 131 8.91 13.51 -2.04
C ILE A 131 10.42 13.44 -2.34
N PRO A 132 11.29 14.06 -1.52
CA PRO A 132 12.74 13.94 -1.69
C PRO A 132 13.23 12.54 -1.32
N LEU A 133 14.05 11.93 -2.16
CA LEU A 133 14.50 10.55 -1.98
C LEU A 133 15.66 10.39 -0.97
N ASN A 134 16.42 11.44 -0.67
CA ASN A 134 17.54 11.40 0.30
C ASN A 134 17.14 11.50 1.77
N ARG A 135 15.84 11.52 2.11
CA ARG A 135 15.37 11.82 3.48
C ARG A 135 14.56 10.70 4.12
N PHE A 136 14.72 9.46 3.65
CA PHE A 136 13.90 8.32 4.05
C PHE A 136 13.62 8.22 5.56
N GLU A 137 14.65 8.33 6.41
CA GLU A 137 14.49 8.20 7.85
C GLU A 137 13.53 9.26 8.45
N SER A 138 13.54 10.48 7.91
CA SER A 138 12.65 11.57 8.36
C SER A 138 11.24 11.49 7.78
N LEU A 139 11.05 10.69 6.72
CA LEU A 139 9.76 10.46 6.08
C LEU A 139 8.94 9.38 6.80
N LYS A 140 9.61 8.49 7.55
CA LYS A 140 8.93 7.45 8.33
C LYS A 140 7.98 8.07 9.35
N GLY A 141 6.78 7.50 9.45
CA GLY A 141 5.72 7.94 10.34
C GLY A 141 5.09 9.29 9.99
N MET A 142 5.48 9.93 8.89
CA MET A 142 4.82 11.17 8.46
C MET A 142 3.38 10.90 8.05
N THR A 143 2.47 11.76 8.50
CA THR A 143 1.08 11.75 8.06
C THR A 143 0.90 12.63 6.83
N ASP A 144 -0.22 12.46 6.11
CA ASP A 144 -0.57 13.36 4.99
C ASP A 144 -0.66 14.83 5.43
N LEU A 145 -1.13 15.08 6.66
CA LEU A 145 -1.17 16.42 7.24
C LEU A 145 0.23 17.02 7.44
N ASP A 146 1.20 16.21 7.87
CA ASP A 146 2.59 16.66 8.04
C ASP A 146 3.24 17.01 6.71
N ARG A 147 2.90 16.28 5.65
CA ARG A 147 3.39 16.51 4.28
C ARG A 147 2.82 17.81 3.72
N LEU A 148 1.50 18.01 3.81
CA LEU A 148 0.84 19.25 3.37
C LEU A 148 1.38 20.52 4.06
N ARG A 149 1.80 20.42 5.31
CA ARG A 149 2.40 21.55 6.04
C ARG A 149 3.82 21.91 5.59
N LYS A 150 4.53 20.95 4.99
CA LYS A 150 5.95 21.09 4.63
C LYS A 150 6.19 21.41 3.16
N GLY A 151 5.16 21.28 2.31
CA GLY A 151 5.24 21.50 0.86
C GLY A 151 5.76 20.26 0.16
#